data_AF-T1H1W3-F1
#
_entry.id   AF-T1H1W3-F1
#
_cell.length_a   1.000
_cell.length_b   1.000
_cell.length_c   1.000
_cell.angle_alpha   90.00
_cell.angle_beta   90.00
_cell.angle_gamma   90.00
#
_symmetry.space_group_name_H-M   'P 1'
#
loop_
_entity.id
_entity.type
_entity.pdbx_description
1 polymer ?
#
loop_
_entity_poly.entity_id
_entity_poly.type
_entity_poly.pdbx_seq_one_letter_code
_entity_poly.pdbx_strand_id
1 'polypeptide(L)'
;MLGSLTTSWIQWPSPRLLVIPVVARAALVPLFLLCNYQPVGIERTLPVQITNDWTYWILAIIMSYSSGYLSSLAMMYTPQYVQEKYQAKAGMFAAGMLVTGIFLGIMFSGVMPLVVSF
;
A
#
# COMPACT_ATOMS: atom_id res chain seq x y z
N MET A 1 -0.89 1.56 -12.51
CA MET A 1 -1.52 0.92 -13.70
C MET A 1 -0.79 -0.36 -14.11
N LEU A 2 0.54 -0.37 -14.21
CA LEU A 2 1.27 -1.61 -14.56
C LEU A 2 0.99 -2.78 -13.59
N GLY A 3 1.01 -2.54 -12.28
CA GLY A 3 0.70 -3.59 -11.30
C GLY A 3 -0.71 -4.18 -11.42
N SER A 4 -1.73 -3.36 -11.70
CA SER A 4 -3.10 -3.85 -11.91
C SER A 4 -3.28 -4.53 -13.26
N LEU A 5 -2.47 -4.20 -14.26
CA LEU A 5 -2.47 -4.89 -15.55
C LEU A 5 -1.84 -6.28 -15.42
N THR A 6 -0.75 -6.41 -14.67
CA THR A 6 -0.06 -7.69 -14.52
C THR A 6 -0.88 -8.75 -13.80
N THR A 7 -1.85 -8.36 -12.95
CA THR A 7 -2.82 -9.31 -12.37
C THR A 7 -3.68 -10.03 -13.41
N SER A 8 -3.84 -9.47 -14.62
CA SER A 8 -4.58 -10.13 -15.70
C SER A 8 -3.80 -11.29 -16.33
N TRP A 9 -2.47 -11.26 -16.25
CA TRP A 9 -1.60 -12.31 -16.81
C TRP A 9 -1.12 -13.30 -15.77
N ILE A 10 -0.79 -12.81 -14.58
CA ILE A 10 -0.22 -13.62 -13.50
C ILE A 10 -1.02 -13.35 -12.23
N GLN A 11 -1.63 -14.40 -11.68
CA GLN A 11 -2.37 -14.34 -10.43
C GLN A 11 -1.64 -15.13 -9.35
N TRP A 12 -0.69 -14.46 -8.70
CA TRP A 12 0.12 -15.02 -7.61
C TRP A 12 0.46 -13.90 -6.62
N PRO A 13 0.34 -14.05 -5.29
CA PRO A 13 0.25 -15.27 -4.51
C PRO A 13 -1.18 -15.78 -4.32
N SER A 14 -1.32 -16.99 -3.77
CA SER A 14 -2.63 -17.55 -3.44
C SER A 14 -3.42 -16.63 -2.48
N PRO A 15 -4.76 -16.65 -2.50
CA PRO A 15 -5.58 -15.75 -1.70
C PRO A 15 -5.30 -15.84 -0.19
N ARG A 16 -4.95 -17.03 0.31
CA ARG A 16 -4.58 -17.24 1.72
C ARG A 16 -3.26 -16.57 2.10
N LEU A 17 -2.31 -16.51 1.16
CA LEU A 17 -1.00 -15.92 1.37
C LEU A 17 -0.95 -14.43 1.03
N LEU A 18 -2.01 -13.86 0.43
CA LEU A 18 -2.09 -12.47 0.01
C LEU A 18 -1.85 -11.48 1.16
N VAL A 19 -2.24 -11.84 2.39
CA VAL A 19 -2.07 -10.98 3.57
C VAL A 19 -0.59 -10.72 3.87
N ILE A 20 0.29 -11.70 3.65
CA ILE A 20 1.71 -11.60 3.99
C ILE A 20 2.39 -10.44 3.26
N PRO A 21 2.39 -10.35 1.91
CA PRO A 21 2.99 -9.23 1.20
C PRO A 21 2.25 -7.91 1.43
N VAL A 22 0.93 -7.94 1.72
CA VAL A 22 0.19 -6.70 2.07
C VAL A 22 0.71 -6.11 3.38
N VAL A 23 0.88 -6.94 4.41
CA VAL A 23 1.42 -6.48 5.71
C VAL A 23 2.89 -6.11 5.59
N ALA A 24 3.68 -6.85 4.81
CA ALA A 24 5.09 -6.53 4.59
C ALA A 24 5.30 -5.12 3.99
N ARG A 25 4.34 -4.60 3.22
CA ARG A 25 4.40 -3.22 2.69
C ARG A 25 4.36 -2.15 3.77
N ALA A 26 3.83 -2.45 4.96
CA ALA A 26 3.88 -1.49 6.07
C ALA A 26 5.33 -1.16 6.46
N ALA A 27 6.29 -2.06 6.25
CA ALA A 27 7.71 -1.81 6.47
C ALA A 27 8.32 -0.80 5.49
N LEU A 28 7.69 -0.57 4.33
CA LEU A 28 8.14 0.47 3.39
C LEU A 28 7.86 1.88 3.92
N VAL A 29 6.84 2.06 4.77
CA VAL A 29 6.50 3.37 5.36
C VAL A 29 7.66 3.97 6.18
N PRO A 30 8.22 3.28 7.19
CA PRO A 30 9.36 3.82 7.93
C PRO A 30 10.61 3.99 7.05
N LEU A 31 10.82 3.12 6.05
CA LEU A 31 11.91 3.30 5.08
C LEU A 31 11.79 4.62 4.32
N PHE A 32 10.59 5.05 3.93
CA PHE A 32 10.37 6.36 3.32
C PHE A 32 10.61 7.54 4.29
N LEU A 33 10.37 7.37 5.59
CA LEU A 33 10.69 8.41 6.59
C LEU A 33 12.20 8.59 6.79
N LEU A 34 12.97 7.51 6.64
CA LEU A 34 14.44 7.51 6.70
C LEU A 34 15.11 8.14 5.46
N CYS A 35 14.38 8.22 4.34
CA CYS A 35 14.77 9.03 3.20
C CYS A 35 14.72 10.54 3.53
N ASN A 36 15.09 11.38 2.57
CA ASN A 36 15.05 12.84 2.69
C ASN A 36 13.60 13.40 2.71
N TYR A 37 12.82 13.01 3.71
CA TYR A 37 11.47 13.51 3.96
C TYR A 37 11.54 14.83 4.73
N GLN A 38 11.02 15.89 4.11
CA GLN A 38 11.03 17.26 4.62
C GLN A 38 9.58 17.75 4.85
N PRO A 39 9.06 17.68 6.09
CA PRO A 39 7.73 18.19 6.39
C PRO A 39 7.72 19.73 6.35
N VAL A 40 6.67 20.31 5.78
CA VAL A 40 6.49 21.78 5.72
C VAL A 40 6.10 22.29 7.11
N GLY A 41 6.89 23.23 7.65
CA GLY A 41 6.61 23.89 8.92
C GLY A 41 7.02 23.12 10.18
N ILE A 42 7.81 22.04 10.06
CA ILE A 42 8.30 21.23 11.18
C ILE A 42 9.81 21.00 11.00
N GLU A 43 10.59 21.25 12.05
CA GLU A 43 12.01 20.92 12.06
C GLU A 43 12.21 19.42 12.31
N ARG A 44 13.01 18.79 11.45
CA ARG A 44 13.33 17.37 11.51
C ARG A 44 14.50 17.14 12.47
N THR A 45 14.30 16.28 13.46
CA THR A 45 15.30 15.83 14.43
C THR A 45 15.92 14.48 14.03
N LEU A 46 15.16 13.64 13.34
CA LEU A 46 15.61 12.32 12.91
C LEU A 46 16.69 12.41 11.80
N PRO A 47 17.85 11.76 11.93
CA PRO A 47 18.87 11.80 10.88
C PRO A 47 18.37 11.19 9.56
N VAL A 48 18.78 11.76 8.42
CA VAL A 48 18.53 11.18 7.10
C VAL A 48 19.56 10.07 6.88
N GLN A 49 19.10 8.81 6.81
CA GLN A 49 19.98 7.67 6.57
C GLN A 49 20.12 7.35 5.08
N ILE A 50 19.09 7.64 4.28
CA ILE A 50 19.06 7.38 2.85
C ILE A 50 19.05 8.71 2.11
N THR A 51 20.22 9.16 1.67
CA THR A 51 20.40 10.42 0.91
C THR A 51 20.37 10.21 -0.60
N ASN A 52 20.43 8.96 -1.07
CA ASN A 52 20.46 8.66 -2.49
C ASN A 52 19.06 8.65 -3.10
N ASP A 53 18.80 9.58 -4.01
CA ASP A 53 17.50 9.73 -4.70
C ASP A 53 17.11 8.47 -5.50
N TRP A 54 18.08 7.72 -6.03
CA TRP A 54 17.79 6.46 -6.73
C TRP A 54 17.18 5.42 -5.80
N THR A 55 17.61 5.36 -4.55
CA THR A 55 17.02 4.44 -3.56
C THR A 55 15.57 4.81 -3.28
N TYR A 56 15.26 6.10 -3.16
CA TYR A 56 13.89 6.58 -3.04
C TYR A 56 13.03 6.16 -4.24
N TRP A 57 13.53 6.36 -5.47
CA TRP A 57 12.82 5.96 -6.69
C TRP A 57 12.56 4.46 -6.76
N ILE A 58 13.54 3.63 -6.42
CA ILE A 58 13.38 2.17 -6.41
C ILE A 58 12.30 1.76 -5.39
N LEU A 59 12.35 2.31 -4.18
CA LEU A 59 11.33 2.05 -3.15
C LEU A 59 9.94 2.50 -3.61
N ALA A 60 9.82 3.66 -4.25
CA ALA A 60 8.57 4.19 -4.78
C ALA A 60 7.99 3.30 -5.90
N ILE A 61 8.84 2.79 -6.79
CA ILE A 61 8.42 1.84 -7.83
C ILE A 61 7.92 0.54 -7.20
N ILE A 62 8.66 -0.02 -6.25
CA ILE A 62 8.25 -1.25 -5.55
C ILE A 62 6.92 -1.04 -4.82
N MET A 63 6.78 0.06 -4.09
CA MET A 63 5.57 0.38 -3.32
C MET A 63 4.35 0.59 -4.23
N SER A 64 4.50 1.36 -5.31
CA SER A 64 3.41 1.65 -6.24
C SER A 64 2.99 0.41 -7.05
N TYR A 65 3.95 -0.37 -7.54
CA TYR A 65 3.68 -1.59 -8.28
C TYR A 65 3.00 -2.65 -7.41
N SER A 66 3.55 -2.92 -6.22
CA SER A 66 2.94 -3.86 -5.26
C SER A 66 1.55 -3.41 -4.81
N SER A 67 1.31 -2.09 -4.69
CA SER A 67 -0.03 -1.57 -4.39
C SER A 67 -1.05 -1.90 -5.46
N GLY A 68 -0.73 -1.59 -6.72
CA GLY A 68 -1.63 -1.86 -7.83
C GLY A 68 -1.90 -3.34 -7.98
N TYR A 69 -0.85 -4.16 -7.90
CA TYR A 69 -0.96 -5.60 -8.07
C TYR A 69 -1.77 -6.27 -6.95
N LEU A 70 -1.37 -6.11 -5.68
CA LEU A 70 -2.03 -6.79 -4.57
C LEU A 70 -3.48 -6.32 -4.34
N SER A 71 -3.75 -5.03 -4.56
CA SER A 71 -5.12 -4.50 -4.44
C SER A 71 -6.04 -5.05 -5.51
N SER A 72 -5.57 -5.14 -6.77
CA SER A 72 -6.34 -5.74 -7.86
C SER A 72 -6.57 -7.24 -7.61
N LEU A 73 -5.56 -7.95 -7.13
CA LEU A 73 -5.66 -9.37 -6.78
C LEU A 73 -6.71 -9.61 -5.67
N ALA A 74 -6.71 -8.77 -4.63
CA ALA A 74 -7.71 -8.86 -3.55
C ALA A 74 -9.14 -8.63 -4.05
N MET A 75 -9.35 -7.63 -4.94
CA MET A 75 -10.65 -7.36 -5.54
C MET A 75 -11.12 -8.49 -6.47
N MET A 76 -10.20 -9.17 -7.16
CA MET A 76 -10.53 -10.34 -7.99
C MET A 76 -10.91 -11.56 -7.14
N TYR A 77 -10.19 -11.82 -6.05
CA TYR A 77 -10.42 -13.00 -5.21
C TYR A 77 -11.68 -12.89 -4.35
N THR A 78 -12.00 -11.71 -3.80
CA THR A 78 -13.12 -11.55 -2.86
C THR A 78 -14.46 -12.12 -3.35
N PRO A 79 -14.96 -11.79 -4.57
CA PRO A 79 -16.21 -12.36 -5.06
C PRO A 79 -16.12 -13.87 -5.34
N GLN A 80 -14.94 -14.40 -5.68
CA GLN A 80 -14.77 -15.83 -5.98
C GLN A 80 -14.89 -16.73 -4.73
N TYR A 81 -14.76 -16.16 -3.53
CA TYR A 81 -14.87 -16.89 -2.27
C TYR A 81 -16.30 -17.05 -1.75
N VAL A 82 -17.29 -16.48 -2.45
CA VAL A 82 -18.71 -16.58 -2.07
C VAL A 82 -19.52 -17.29 -3.17
N GLN A 83 -20.69 -17.81 -2.78
CA GLN A 83 -21.64 -18.39 -3.73
C GLN A 83 -22.06 -17.34 -4.79
N GLU A 84 -22.35 -17.78 -6.02
CA GLU A 84 -22.64 -16.93 -7.18
C GLU A 84 -23.69 -15.83 -6.89
N LYS A 85 -24.76 -16.18 -6.17
CA LYS A 85 -25.81 -15.23 -5.75
C LYS A 85 -25.33 -14.05 -4.90
N TYR A 86 -24.17 -14.14 -4.28
CA TYR A 86 -23.61 -13.12 -3.38
C TYR A 86 -22.38 -12.41 -3.95
N GLN A 87 -21.88 -12.79 -5.14
CA GLN A 87 -20.65 -12.24 -5.70
C GLN A 87 -20.70 -10.72 -5.87
N ALA A 88 -21.80 -10.20 -6.43
CA ALA A 88 -21.99 -8.76 -6.59
C ALA A 88 -21.96 -8.02 -5.24
N LYS A 89 -22.60 -8.59 -4.21
CA LYS A 89 -22.61 -8.01 -2.85
C LYS A 89 -21.22 -8.04 -2.21
N ALA A 90 -20.50 -9.15 -2.35
CA ALA A 90 -19.13 -9.27 -1.86
C ALA A 90 -18.18 -8.27 -2.53
N GLY A 91 -18.32 -8.06 -3.84
CA GLY A 91 -17.56 -7.04 -4.58
C GLY A 91 -17.84 -5.61 -4.06
N MET A 92 -19.10 -5.28 -3.76
CA MET A 92 -19.45 -3.98 -3.17
C MET A 92 -18.82 -3.79 -1.78
N PHE A 93 -18.84 -4.81 -0.92
CA PHE A 93 -18.16 -4.75 0.38
C PHE A 93 -16.64 -4.59 0.24
N ALA A 94 -16.03 -5.29 -0.72
CA ALA A 94 -14.61 -5.18 -1.02
C ALA A 94 -14.23 -3.75 -1.42
N ALA A 95 -15.00 -3.14 -2.32
CA ALA A 95 -14.81 -1.74 -2.72
C ALA A 95 -15.01 -0.76 -1.55
N GLY A 96 -16.03 -0.98 -0.70
CA GLY A 96 -16.25 -0.19 0.50
C GLY A 96 -15.04 -0.21 1.43
N MET A 97 -14.52 -1.40 1.74
CA MET A 97 -13.34 -1.57 2.60
C MET A 97 -12.07 -0.95 1.99
N LEU A 98 -11.91 -1.01 0.67
CA LEU A 98 -10.81 -0.34 -0.02
C LEU A 98 -10.84 1.18 0.21
N VAL A 99 -12.00 1.81 0.05
CA VAL A 99 -12.18 3.26 0.27
C VAL A 99 -11.95 3.62 1.74
N THR A 100 -12.48 2.82 2.67
CA THR A 100 -12.22 3.01 4.10
C THR A 100 -10.73 2.96 4.42
N GLY A 101 -9.99 2.01 3.83
CA GLY A 101 -8.54 1.91 3.99
C GLY A 101 -7.79 3.15 3.47
N ILE A 102 -8.19 3.69 2.32
CA ILE A 102 -7.63 4.93 1.77
C ILE A 102 -7.89 6.10 2.73
N PHE A 103 -9.11 6.23 3.22
CA PHE A 103 -9.47 7.29 4.17
C PHE A 103 -8.64 7.23 5.45
N LEU A 104 -8.55 6.04 6.07
CA LEU A 104 -7.72 5.83 7.27
C LEU A 104 -6.23 6.12 7.00
N GLY A 105 -5.72 5.73 5.83
CA GLY A 105 -4.35 6.01 5.42
C GLY A 105 -4.06 7.51 5.28
N ILE A 106 -5.00 8.30 4.73
CA ILE A 106 -4.88 9.75 4.63
C ILE A 106 -4.84 10.38 6.04
N MET A 107 -5.74 9.95 6.93
CA MET A 107 -5.73 10.42 8.33
C MET A 107 -4.42 10.07 9.05
N PHE A 108 -3.89 8.87 8.83
CA PHE A 108 -2.62 8.42 9.41
C PHE A 108 -1.41 9.16 8.84
N SER A 109 -1.47 9.66 7.61
CA SER A 109 -0.36 10.40 6.99
C SER A 109 -0.01 11.69 7.75
N GLY A 110 -0.98 12.30 8.44
CA GLY A 110 -0.75 13.46 9.32
C GLY A 110 0.07 13.16 10.58
N VAL A 111 0.24 11.89 10.95
CA VAL A 111 1.10 11.46 12.08
C VAL A 111 2.58 11.41 11.67
N MET A 112 2.88 11.21 10.38
CA MET A 112 4.25 11.05 9.88
C MET A 112 5.17 12.25 10.16
N PRO A 113 4.75 13.51 9.97
CA PRO A 113 5.57 14.68 10.32
C PRO A 113 5.92 14.73 11.80
N LEU A 114 4.98 14.36 12.68
CA LEU A 114 5.20 14.34 14.14
C LEU A 114 6.29 13.33 14.50
N VAL A 115 6.24 12.13 13.92
CA VAL A 115 7.22 11.06 14.18
C VAL A 115 8.65 11.48 13.85
N VAL A 116 8.84 12.31 12.81
CA VAL A 116 10.17 12.77 12.35
C VAL A 116 10.68 13.97 13.15
N SER A 117 9.83 14.59 13.96
CA SER A 117 10.13 15.74 14.82
C SER A 117 10.41 15.40 16.29
N PHE A 118 10.19 14.15 16.69
CA PHE A 118 10.61 13.62 17.99
C PHE A 118 12.09 13.25 17.98
#